data_AF-A0A757LSD5-F1
#
_entry.id   AF-A0A757LSD5-F1
#
_cell.length_a   1.000
_cell.length_b   1.000
_cell.length_c   1.000
_cell.angle_alpha   90.00
_cell.angle_beta   90.00
_cell.angle_gamma   90.00
#
_symmetry.space_group_name_H-M   'P 1'
#
loop_
_entity.id
_entity.type
_entity.pdbx_description
1 polymer ?
#
loop_
_entity_poly.entity_id
_entity_poly.type
_entity_poly.pdbx_seq_one_letter_code
_entity_poly.pdbx_strand_id
1 'polypeptide(L)'
;PGLIRERNFEECAGLVHFFFDHTDEVSTRFSIRNPWFSLREMAINEVVRHLLKHMQDIDETRTITLMEKLIVTGASPFWIADFMRDLIWEHGLAQNAVPSPSDALFSRDITERLRDRFAERMNQPELQQQLLLRKSLLGYLYAWRDMSSGETVKQWVREVTTTDEGLVNLLIRLQTSVFSSHRGAYRRIARDQVSPFFDDWPAVEEKLKVMLSGNELTPEQEALKTALENDD
;
A
#
# COMPACT_ATOMS: atom_id res chain seq x y z
N PRO A 1 -1.13 -2.64 -27.30
CA PRO A 1 -0.15 -1.54 -27.51
C PRO A 1 -0.53 -0.50 -28.56
N GLY A 2 -1.42 -0.79 -29.54
CA GLY A 2 -1.80 0.19 -30.59
C GLY A 2 -2.66 1.37 -30.13
N LEU A 3 -3.57 1.17 -29.17
CA LEU A 3 -4.55 2.19 -28.74
C LEU A 3 -3.95 3.42 -28.03
N ILE A 4 -2.80 3.27 -27.36
CA ILE A 4 -2.14 4.36 -26.61
C ILE A 4 -1.29 5.23 -27.55
N ARG A 5 -0.60 4.62 -28.52
CA ARG A 5 0.37 5.30 -29.39
C ARG A 5 -0.22 6.41 -30.24
N GLU A 6 -1.52 6.34 -30.52
CA GLU A 6 -2.26 7.33 -31.30
C GLU A 6 -2.81 8.48 -30.44
N ARG A 7 -2.69 8.40 -29.11
CA ARG A 7 -3.25 9.38 -28.17
C ARG A 7 -2.29 10.54 -27.95
N ASN A 8 -2.85 11.73 -27.82
CA ASN A 8 -2.08 12.91 -27.47
C ASN A 8 -1.85 12.98 -25.95
N PHE A 9 -1.00 13.94 -25.53
CA PHE A 9 -0.65 14.13 -24.13
C PHE A 9 -1.88 14.32 -23.22
N GLU A 10 -2.87 15.12 -23.63
CA GLU A 10 -4.04 15.43 -22.79
C GLU A 10 -4.94 14.21 -22.56
N GLU A 11 -5.14 13.41 -23.61
CA GLU A 11 -5.91 12.17 -23.51
C GLU A 11 -5.27 11.19 -22.52
N CYS A 12 -3.94 11.03 -22.59
CA CYS A 12 -3.21 10.19 -21.64
C CYS A 12 -3.21 10.79 -20.22
N ALA A 13 -2.96 12.10 -20.09
CA ALA A 13 -2.95 12.79 -18.81
C ALA A 13 -4.30 12.70 -18.09
N GLY A 14 -5.41 12.80 -18.81
CA GLY A 14 -6.76 12.64 -18.25
C GLY A 14 -6.98 11.25 -17.65
N LEU A 15 -6.52 10.19 -18.32
CA LEU A 15 -6.60 8.82 -17.79
C LEU A 15 -5.68 8.62 -16.59
N VAL A 16 -4.44 9.12 -16.65
CA VAL A 16 -3.52 9.07 -15.51
C VAL A 16 -4.13 9.78 -14.30
N HIS A 17 -4.70 10.98 -14.49
CA HIS A 17 -5.38 11.71 -13.42
C HIS A 17 -6.54 10.91 -12.81
N PHE A 18 -7.34 10.25 -13.65
CA PHE A 18 -8.42 9.38 -13.16
C PHE A 18 -7.89 8.28 -12.22
N PHE A 19 -6.81 7.60 -12.58
CA PHE A 19 -6.25 6.56 -11.71
C PHE A 19 -5.68 7.13 -10.40
N PHE A 20 -5.01 8.27 -10.44
CA PHE A 20 -4.46 8.93 -9.24
C PHE A 20 -5.55 9.42 -8.28
N ASP A 21 -6.76 9.67 -8.76
CA ASP A 21 -7.87 10.13 -7.92
C ASP A 21 -8.82 9.02 -7.48
N HIS A 22 -9.11 8.04 -8.34
CA HIS A 22 -10.25 7.13 -8.12
C HIS A 22 -9.87 5.68 -7.85
N THR A 23 -8.60 5.28 -7.96
CA THR A 23 -8.23 3.86 -7.81
C THR A 23 -8.54 3.29 -6.42
N ASP A 24 -8.37 4.07 -5.36
CA ASP A 24 -8.73 3.64 -4.01
C ASP A 24 -10.23 3.47 -3.81
N GLU A 25 -11.03 4.32 -4.46
CA GLU A 25 -12.48 4.22 -4.45
C GLU A 25 -12.95 3.01 -5.27
N VAL A 26 -12.37 2.80 -6.46
CA VAL A 26 -12.63 1.62 -7.29
C VAL A 26 -12.31 0.35 -6.50
N SER A 27 -11.13 0.27 -5.90
CA SER A 27 -10.73 -0.85 -5.03
C SER A 27 -11.77 -1.12 -3.94
N THR A 28 -12.21 -0.08 -3.24
CA THR A 28 -13.24 -0.17 -2.19
C THR A 28 -14.55 -0.75 -2.72
N ARG A 29 -15.04 -0.26 -3.86
CA ARG A 29 -16.29 -0.71 -4.48
C ARG A 29 -16.23 -2.18 -4.91
N PHE A 30 -15.09 -2.63 -5.44
CA PHE A 30 -14.89 -4.04 -5.80
C PHE A 30 -14.78 -4.93 -4.56
N SER A 31 -14.06 -4.51 -3.52
CA SER A 31 -13.95 -5.26 -2.26
C SER A 31 -15.28 -5.40 -1.50
N ILE A 32 -16.25 -4.52 -1.72
CA ILE A 32 -17.62 -4.68 -1.17
C ILE A 32 -18.34 -5.85 -1.85
N ARG A 33 -18.14 -6.05 -3.14
CA ARG A 33 -18.79 -7.11 -3.92
C ARG A 33 -18.08 -8.46 -3.81
N ASN A 34 -16.76 -8.42 -3.67
CA ASN A 34 -15.92 -9.59 -3.47
C ASN A 34 -14.91 -9.30 -2.34
N PRO A 35 -15.15 -9.81 -1.12
CA PRO A 35 -14.25 -9.62 0.03
C PRO A 35 -12.82 -10.13 -0.19
N TRP A 36 -12.63 -10.97 -1.22
CA TRP A 36 -11.35 -11.57 -1.60
C TRP A 36 -10.67 -10.84 -2.76
N PHE A 37 -11.30 -9.78 -3.28
CA PHE A 37 -10.75 -9.00 -4.39
C PHE A 37 -9.39 -8.39 -4.05
N SER A 38 -8.45 -8.49 -5.00
CA SER A 38 -7.13 -7.86 -4.94
C SER A 38 -6.96 -6.91 -6.13
N LEU A 39 -6.66 -5.65 -5.84
CA LEU A 39 -6.42 -4.64 -6.88
C LEU A 39 -5.19 -4.96 -7.75
N ARG A 40 -4.20 -5.66 -7.19
CA ARG A 40 -2.98 -6.07 -7.90
C ARG A 40 -3.26 -6.95 -9.12
N GLU A 41 -4.41 -7.62 -9.15
CA GLU A 41 -4.83 -8.47 -10.27
C GLU A 41 -5.40 -7.66 -11.45
N MET A 42 -5.69 -6.37 -11.28
CA MET A 42 -6.29 -5.52 -12.32
C MET A 42 -5.28 -4.91 -13.32
N ALA A 43 -3.98 -5.15 -13.13
CA ALA A 43 -2.90 -4.60 -13.97
C ALA A 43 -2.96 -3.06 -14.16
N ILE A 44 -3.53 -2.32 -13.20
CA ILE A 44 -3.67 -0.86 -13.26
C ILE A 44 -2.29 -0.20 -13.33
N ASN A 45 -1.32 -0.69 -12.53
CA ASN A 45 0.05 -0.17 -12.52
C ASN A 45 0.64 -0.24 -13.94
N GLU A 46 0.52 -1.38 -14.63
CA GLU A 46 1.00 -1.54 -16.01
C GLU A 46 0.32 -0.60 -16.99
N VAL A 47 -0.99 -0.39 -16.89
CA VAL A 47 -1.70 0.57 -17.76
C VAL A 47 -1.16 1.98 -17.55
N VAL A 48 -1.03 2.42 -16.30
CA VAL A 48 -0.51 3.74 -15.95
C VAL A 48 0.95 3.90 -16.40
N ARG A 49 1.79 2.88 -16.23
CA ARG A 49 3.17 2.87 -16.73
C ARG A 49 3.24 3.08 -18.23
N HIS A 50 2.43 2.36 -19.01
CA HIS A 50 2.41 2.51 -20.47
C HIS A 50 1.94 3.90 -20.90
N LEU A 51 0.94 4.47 -20.21
CA LEU A 51 0.49 5.84 -20.46
C LEU A 51 1.61 6.84 -20.17
N LEU A 52 2.26 6.74 -19.01
CA LEU A 52 3.34 7.64 -18.61
C LEU A 52 4.56 7.53 -19.54
N LYS A 53 4.93 6.32 -19.96
CA LYS A 53 6.04 6.12 -20.91
C LYS A 53 5.75 6.78 -22.26
N HIS A 54 4.52 6.62 -22.77
CA HIS A 54 4.09 7.31 -24.00
C HIS A 54 4.06 8.84 -23.81
N MET A 55 3.63 9.33 -22.66
CA MET A 55 3.66 10.77 -22.35
C MET A 55 5.09 11.32 -22.29
N GLN A 56 6.06 10.55 -21.78
CA GLN A 56 7.47 10.93 -21.80
C GLN A 56 8.03 11.04 -23.22
N ASP A 57 7.67 10.10 -24.09
CA ASP A 57 8.05 10.12 -25.51
C ASP A 57 7.50 11.38 -26.24
N ILE A 58 6.38 11.94 -25.76
CA ILE A 58 5.81 13.19 -26.28
C ILE A 58 6.46 14.42 -25.63
N ASP A 59 6.48 14.47 -24.30
CA ASP A 59 7.01 15.59 -23.50
C ASP A 59 7.38 15.10 -22.09
N GLU A 60 8.65 14.78 -21.92
CA GLU A 60 9.22 14.31 -20.65
C GLU A 60 9.04 15.33 -19.52
N THR A 61 9.34 16.61 -19.77
CA THR A 61 9.31 17.65 -18.73
C THR A 61 7.89 17.85 -18.20
N ARG A 62 6.92 17.87 -19.10
CA ARG A 62 5.50 18.01 -18.74
C ARG A 62 4.99 16.77 -18.01
N THR A 63 5.45 15.57 -18.39
CA THR A 63 5.10 14.31 -17.70
C THR A 63 5.62 14.29 -16.27
N ILE A 64 6.90 14.66 -16.06
CA ILE A 64 7.49 14.74 -14.72
C ILE A 64 6.75 15.77 -13.86
N THR A 65 6.44 16.94 -14.41
CA THR A 65 5.68 17.99 -13.71
C THR A 65 4.30 17.49 -13.28
N LEU A 66 3.60 16.75 -14.16
CA LEU A 66 2.32 16.14 -13.82
C LEU A 66 2.47 15.12 -12.67
N MET A 67 3.48 14.26 -12.75
CA MET A 67 3.74 13.26 -11.71
C MET A 67 4.04 13.90 -10.35
N GLU A 68 4.91 14.91 -10.31
CA GLU A 68 5.22 15.65 -9.08
C GLU A 68 3.97 16.27 -8.45
N LYS A 69 3.01 16.73 -9.26
CA LYS A 69 1.71 17.21 -8.78
C LYS A 69 0.85 16.06 -8.24
N LEU A 70 0.65 15.02 -9.04
CA LEU A 70 -0.30 13.95 -8.74
C LEU A 70 0.08 13.13 -7.50
N ILE A 71 1.37 12.92 -7.23
CA ILE A 71 1.78 12.23 -5.99
C ILE A 71 1.35 13.02 -4.74
N VAL A 72 1.34 14.35 -4.81
CA VAL A 72 0.96 15.22 -3.69
C VAL A 72 -0.55 15.39 -3.60
N THR A 73 -1.23 15.55 -4.72
CA THR A 73 -2.65 15.96 -4.73
C THR A 73 -3.64 14.83 -5.01
N GLY A 74 -3.19 13.71 -5.57
CA GLY A 74 -4.08 12.64 -6.03
C GLY A 74 -4.90 12.03 -4.90
N ALA A 75 -6.19 11.81 -5.11
CA ALA A 75 -7.14 11.36 -4.08
C ALA A 75 -7.07 9.86 -3.76
N SER A 76 -6.16 9.09 -4.37
CA SER A 76 -5.93 7.67 -4.09
C SER A 76 -4.55 7.39 -3.45
N PRO A 77 -4.26 7.91 -2.25
CA PRO A 77 -2.93 7.78 -1.62
C PRO A 77 -2.49 6.33 -1.35
N PHE A 78 -3.40 5.38 -1.15
CA PHE A 78 -3.02 4.00 -0.87
C PHE A 78 -2.55 3.28 -2.13
N TRP A 79 -3.23 3.49 -3.25
CA TRP A 79 -2.76 3.03 -4.55
C TRP A 79 -1.51 3.77 -5.00
N ILE A 80 -1.42 5.09 -4.79
CA ILE A 80 -0.20 5.86 -5.10
C ILE A 80 1.01 5.27 -4.35
N ALA A 81 0.82 4.84 -3.09
CA ALA A 81 1.88 4.17 -2.33
C ALA A 81 2.34 2.85 -2.94
N ASP A 82 1.41 2.02 -3.41
CA ASP A 82 1.72 0.79 -4.12
C ASP A 82 2.50 1.09 -5.43
N PHE A 83 1.99 2.02 -6.24
CA PHE A 83 2.62 2.42 -7.49
C PHE A 83 4.02 3.02 -7.29
N MET A 84 4.18 3.93 -6.32
CA MET A 84 5.47 4.52 -5.98
C MET A 84 6.46 3.48 -5.46
N ARG A 85 5.99 2.48 -4.71
CA ARG A 85 6.85 1.41 -4.21
C ARG A 85 7.44 0.56 -5.35
N ASP A 86 6.68 0.30 -6.40
CA ASP A 86 7.20 -0.37 -7.60
C ASP A 86 8.34 0.47 -8.23
N LEU A 87 8.14 1.78 -8.36
CA LEU A 87 9.15 2.70 -8.93
C LEU A 87 10.44 2.74 -8.11
N ILE A 88 10.37 2.83 -6.78
CA ILE A 88 11.58 2.88 -5.95
C ILE A 88 12.31 1.53 -5.95
N TRP A 89 11.59 0.41 -6.12
CA TRP A 89 12.17 -0.93 -6.20
C TRP A 89 12.99 -1.14 -7.48
N GLU A 90 12.59 -0.54 -8.61
CA GLU A 90 13.36 -0.56 -9.86
C GLU A 90 14.77 0.00 -9.70
N HIS A 91 14.95 0.96 -8.79
CA HIS A 91 16.25 1.61 -8.55
C HIS A 91 16.99 1.04 -7.34
N GLY A 92 16.48 -0.05 -6.75
CA GLY A 92 17.05 -0.66 -5.55
C GLY A 92 17.00 0.24 -4.30
N LEU A 93 16.12 1.25 -4.29
CA LEU A 93 16.03 2.23 -3.20
C LEU A 93 15.40 1.64 -1.92
N ALA A 94 14.72 0.50 -2.02
CA ALA A 94 14.10 -0.21 -0.89
C ALA A 94 15.02 -1.28 -0.25
N GLN A 95 16.33 -1.05 -0.22
CA GLN A 95 17.35 -1.87 0.47
C GLN A 95 17.73 -3.22 -0.20
N ASN A 96 17.40 -3.43 -1.47
CA ASN A 96 17.96 -4.52 -2.27
C ASN A 96 18.64 -3.94 -3.50
N ALA A 97 19.95 -4.19 -3.66
CA ALA A 97 20.67 -3.79 -4.87
C ALA A 97 20.17 -4.62 -6.05
N VAL A 98 19.22 -4.08 -6.81
CA VAL A 98 18.80 -4.64 -8.09
C VAL A 98 19.52 -3.86 -9.18
N PRO A 99 20.09 -4.52 -10.22
CA PRO A 99 20.53 -3.81 -11.41
C PRO A 99 19.36 -2.98 -11.94
N SER A 100 19.56 -1.67 -12.13
CA SER A 100 18.54 -0.79 -12.72
C SER A 100 18.01 -1.46 -14.00
N PRO A 101 16.72 -1.78 -14.09
CA PRO A 101 16.15 -2.36 -15.30
C PRO A 101 16.40 -1.40 -16.48
N SER A 102 16.71 -1.95 -17.66
CA SER A 102 16.78 -1.16 -18.89
C SER A 102 15.46 -0.45 -19.23
N ASP A 103 14.35 -0.86 -18.59
CA ASP A 103 12.99 -0.39 -18.82
C ASP A 103 12.41 0.43 -17.65
N ALA A 104 13.25 1.00 -16.78
CA ALA A 104 12.80 1.89 -15.71
C ALA A 104 11.98 3.07 -16.26
N LEU A 105 10.87 3.40 -15.59
CA LEU A 105 9.95 4.44 -16.08
C LEU A 105 10.57 5.85 -15.94
N PHE A 106 11.20 6.12 -14.81
CA PHE A 106 11.88 7.39 -14.54
C PHE A 106 13.34 7.12 -14.21
N SER A 107 14.20 8.13 -14.42
CA SER A 107 15.56 8.09 -13.89
C SER A 107 15.55 7.97 -12.37
N ARG A 108 16.68 7.52 -11.80
CA ARG A 108 16.83 7.41 -10.35
C ARG A 108 16.57 8.74 -9.65
N ASP A 109 17.16 9.83 -10.14
CA ASP A 109 17.03 11.16 -9.53
C ASP A 109 15.58 11.66 -9.52
N ILE A 110 14.82 11.40 -10.59
CA ILE A 110 13.39 11.74 -10.63
C ILE A 110 12.62 10.89 -9.60
N THR A 111 12.91 9.59 -9.56
CA THR A 111 12.26 8.66 -8.62
C THR A 111 12.53 9.05 -7.17
N GLU A 112 13.76 9.44 -6.83
CA GLU A 112 14.13 9.91 -5.48
C GLU A 112 13.35 11.18 -5.10
N ARG A 113 13.23 12.16 -6.01
CA ARG A 113 12.41 13.37 -5.75
C ARG A 113 10.94 13.05 -5.54
N LEU A 114 10.37 12.15 -6.35
CA LEU A 114 8.97 11.73 -6.21
C LEU A 114 8.76 10.98 -4.89
N ARG A 115 9.70 10.10 -4.51
CA ARG A 115 9.71 9.41 -3.21
C ARG A 115 9.65 10.42 -2.07
N ASP A 116 10.55 11.40 -2.06
CA ASP A 116 10.68 12.33 -0.93
C ASP A 116 9.41 13.17 -0.75
N ARG A 117 8.86 13.71 -1.85
CA ARG A 117 7.58 14.45 -1.84
C ARG A 117 6.42 13.59 -1.33
N PHE A 118 6.36 12.32 -1.72
CA PHE A 118 5.27 11.46 -1.27
C PHE A 118 5.47 11.00 0.18
N ALA A 119 6.71 10.77 0.62
CA ALA A 119 7.03 10.49 2.01
C ALA A 119 6.62 11.66 2.94
N GLU A 120 6.85 12.90 2.51
CA GLU A 120 6.34 14.09 3.22
C GLU A 120 4.82 14.03 3.40
N ARG A 121 4.08 13.67 2.33
CA ARG A 121 2.62 13.50 2.38
C ARG A 121 2.19 12.36 3.31
N MET A 122 2.88 11.22 3.29
CA MET A 122 2.60 10.09 4.21
C MET A 122 2.79 10.45 5.68
N ASN A 123 3.68 11.41 5.96
CA ASN A 123 3.96 11.88 7.30
C ASN A 123 2.98 12.97 7.78
N GLN A 124 2.01 13.37 6.95
CA GLN A 124 1.00 14.34 7.34
C GLN A 124 -0.08 13.70 8.23
N PRO A 125 -0.48 14.36 9.33
CA PRO A 125 -1.54 13.87 10.22
C PRO A 125 -2.85 13.56 9.49
N GLU A 126 -3.20 14.36 8.48
CA GLU A 126 -4.44 14.22 7.71
C GLU A 126 -4.52 12.87 6.98
N LEU A 127 -3.39 12.37 6.46
CA LEU A 127 -3.33 11.07 5.80
C LEU A 127 -3.23 9.94 6.83
N GLN A 128 -2.47 10.14 7.91
CA GLN A 128 -2.33 9.14 8.98
C GLN A 128 -3.67 8.82 9.68
N GLN A 129 -4.52 9.82 9.88
CA GLN A 129 -5.86 9.65 10.46
C GLN A 129 -6.78 8.79 9.57
N GLN A 130 -6.51 8.73 8.26
CA GLN A 130 -7.30 7.94 7.30
C GLN A 130 -6.87 6.47 7.22
N LEU A 131 -5.68 6.12 7.74
CA LEU A 131 -5.13 4.76 7.59
C LEU A 131 -6.08 3.72 8.21
N LEU A 132 -6.56 3.95 9.42
CA LEU A 132 -7.49 3.03 10.10
C LEU A 132 -8.90 3.00 9.48
N LEU A 133 -9.20 3.80 8.46
CA LEU A 133 -10.46 3.66 7.70
C LEU A 133 -10.36 2.59 6.62
N ARG A 134 -9.15 2.12 6.29
CA ARG A 134 -8.93 1.13 5.24
C ARG A 134 -9.10 -0.29 5.75
N LYS A 135 -9.50 -1.18 4.85
CA LYS A 135 -9.64 -2.62 5.12
C LYS A 135 -8.31 -3.37 5.12
N SER A 136 -7.31 -2.85 4.42
CA SER A 136 -5.98 -3.45 4.32
C SER A 136 -4.91 -2.36 4.33
N LEU A 137 -3.89 -2.54 5.16
CA LEU A 137 -2.84 -1.57 5.41
C LEU A 137 -1.43 -2.11 5.24
N LEU A 138 -1.23 -3.43 5.27
CA LEU A 138 0.11 -4.01 5.32
C LEU A 138 1.00 -3.52 4.16
N GLY A 139 0.50 -3.57 2.92
CA GLY A 139 1.24 -3.08 1.75
C GLY A 139 1.59 -1.59 1.83
N TYR A 140 0.68 -0.78 2.39
CA TYR A 140 0.91 0.65 2.61
C TYR A 140 1.98 0.91 3.67
N LEU A 141 1.94 0.22 4.82
CA LEU A 141 2.96 0.39 5.87
C LEU A 141 4.35 0.05 5.37
N TYR A 142 4.47 -0.97 4.54
CA TYR A 142 5.72 -1.29 3.89
C TYR A 142 6.17 -0.22 2.89
N ALA A 143 5.27 0.29 2.04
CA ALA A 143 5.57 1.38 1.12
C ALA A 143 6.04 2.62 1.91
N TRP A 144 5.36 2.94 3.01
CA TRP A 144 5.70 4.06 3.88
C TRP A 144 7.07 3.88 4.55
N ARG A 145 7.36 2.67 5.04
CA ARG A 145 8.68 2.32 5.59
C ARG A 145 9.78 2.49 4.54
N ASP A 146 9.55 2.00 3.33
CA ASP A 146 10.54 2.00 2.25
C ASP A 146 10.79 3.42 1.71
N MET A 147 9.80 4.33 1.78
CA MET A 147 9.92 5.73 1.32
C MET A 147 10.32 6.72 2.41
N SER A 148 9.93 6.49 3.66
CA SER A 148 10.28 7.32 4.81
C SER A 148 11.28 6.59 5.69
N SER A 149 10.86 6.01 6.82
CA SER A 149 11.73 5.22 7.67
C SER A 149 10.94 4.20 8.49
N GLY A 150 11.61 3.13 8.93
CA GLY A 150 11.01 2.17 9.87
C GLY A 150 10.63 2.79 11.20
N GLU A 151 11.43 3.72 11.72
CA GLU A 151 11.15 4.39 12.99
C GLU A 151 9.89 5.26 12.93
N THR A 152 9.67 5.95 11.79
CA THR A 152 8.45 6.75 11.58
C THR A 152 7.20 5.86 11.61
N VAL A 153 7.24 4.72 10.92
CA VAL A 153 6.09 3.79 10.89
C VAL A 153 5.87 3.16 12.27
N LYS A 154 6.94 2.74 12.96
CA LYS A 154 6.86 2.18 14.31
C LYS A 154 6.31 3.19 15.32
N GLN A 155 6.70 4.47 15.21
CA GLN A 155 6.15 5.54 16.04
C GLN A 155 4.62 5.64 15.88
N TRP A 156 4.12 5.65 14.64
CA TRP A 156 2.69 5.66 14.38
C TRP A 156 1.99 4.39 14.90
N VAL A 157 2.61 3.21 14.74
CA VAL A 157 2.08 1.96 15.31
C VAL A 157 1.98 2.04 16.84
N ARG A 158 2.99 2.57 17.54
CA ARG A 158 2.94 2.79 19.00
C ARG A 158 1.76 3.67 19.41
N GLU A 159 1.54 4.76 18.69
CA GLU A 159 0.44 5.69 18.96
C GLU A 159 -0.93 5.01 18.80
N VAL A 160 -1.12 4.29 17.71
CA VAL A 160 -2.37 3.55 17.45
C VAL A 160 -2.60 2.41 18.45
N THR A 161 -1.55 1.72 18.87
CA THR A 161 -1.63 0.50 19.70
C THR A 161 -1.59 0.78 21.20
N THR A 162 -1.69 2.06 21.60
CA THR A 162 -1.75 2.47 23.02
C THR A 162 -2.99 1.89 23.74
N THR A 163 -4.05 1.57 23.00
CA THR A 163 -5.27 0.93 23.52
C THR A 163 -5.46 -0.47 22.94
N ASP A 164 -6.19 -1.33 23.64
CA ASP A 164 -6.52 -2.69 23.18
C ASP A 164 -7.37 -2.65 21.91
N GLU A 165 -8.34 -1.73 21.86
CA GLU A 165 -9.16 -1.49 20.66
C GLU A 165 -8.29 -1.07 19.47
N GLY A 166 -7.37 -0.12 19.67
CA GLY A 166 -6.46 0.33 18.62
C GLY A 166 -5.54 -0.78 18.12
N LEU A 167 -5.04 -1.63 19.03
CA LEU A 167 -4.26 -2.82 18.68
C LEU A 167 -5.06 -3.81 17.83
N VAL A 168 -6.27 -4.19 18.26
CA VAL A 168 -7.16 -5.09 17.51
C VAL A 168 -7.49 -4.51 16.13
N ASN A 169 -7.87 -3.23 16.10
CA ASN A 169 -8.25 -2.53 14.89
C ASN A 169 -7.11 -2.49 13.86
N LEU A 170 -5.88 -2.22 14.31
CA LEU A 170 -4.69 -2.27 13.47
C LEU A 170 -4.44 -3.69 12.95
N LEU A 171 -4.38 -4.70 13.83
CA LEU A 171 -4.05 -6.07 13.45
C LEU A 171 -5.03 -6.66 12.43
N ILE A 172 -6.32 -6.37 12.53
CA ILE A 172 -7.34 -6.75 11.54
C ILE A 172 -6.98 -6.23 10.14
N ARG A 173 -6.42 -5.02 10.04
CA ARG A 173 -6.05 -4.37 8.78
C ARG A 173 -4.70 -4.83 8.25
N LEU A 174 -3.90 -5.47 9.09
CA LEU A 174 -2.64 -6.11 8.71
C LEU A 174 -2.82 -7.56 8.28
N GLN A 175 -4.04 -8.11 8.37
CA GLN A 175 -4.33 -9.44 7.86
C GLN A 175 -4.11 -9.52 6.35
N THR A 176 -3.56 -10.66 5.92
CA THR A 176 -3.36 -11.01 4.51
C THR A 176 -4.42 -12.02 4.07
N SER A 177 -4.87 -11.91 2.82
CA SER A 177 -5.67 -12.96 2.18
C SER A 177 -4.73 -14.07 1.69
N VAL A 178 -5.08 -15.32 1.96
CA VAL A 178 -4.42 -16.49 1.39
C VAL A 178 -5.44 -17.32 0.65
N PHE A 179 -5.08 -17.76 -0.56
CA PHE A 179 -5.88 -18.68 -1.36
C PHE A 179 -5.18 -20.01 -1.41
N SER A 180 -5.86 -21.04 -0.90
CA SER A 180 -5.40 -22.40 -0.92
C SER A 180 -6.35 -23.26 -1.74
N SER A 181 -5.80 -24.15 -2.56
CA SER A 181 -6.59 -25.15 -3.31
C SER A 181 -7.35 -26.11 -2.39
N HIS A 182 -6.85 -26.38 -1.19
CA HIS A 182 -7.45 -27.32 -0.23
C HIS A 182 -8.36 -26.63 0.80
N ARG A 183 -8.02 -25.40 1.22
CA ARG A 183 -8.72 -24.68 2.31
C ARG A 183 -9.63 -23.55 1.81
N GLY A 184 -9.56 -23.22 0.51
CA GLY A 184 -10.21 -22.04 -0.03
C GLY A 184 -9.50 -20.75 0.41
N ALA A 185 -10.25 -19.65 0.44
CA ALA A 185 -9.76 -18.35 0.83
C ALA A 185 -9.88 -18.16 2.35
N TYR A 186 -8.80 -17.74 3.01
CA TYR A 186 -8.78 -17.45 4.44
C TYR A 186 -7.91 -16.22 4.74
N ARG A 187 -8.05 -15.68 5.95
CA ARG A 187 -7.25 -14.56 6.46
C ARG A 187 -6.22 -15.07 7.46
N ARG A 188 -5.01 -14.51 7.40
CA ARG A 188 -3.98 -14.76 8.41
C ARG A 188 -3.22 -13.50 8.77
N ILE A 189 -2.65 -13.48 9.97
CA ILE A 189 -1.61 -12.54 10.35
C ILE A 189 -0.26 -13.22 10.09
N ALA A 190 0.38 -12.87 8.99
CA ALA A 190 1.71 -13.40 8.67
C ALA A 190 2.75 -12.77 9.61
N ARG A 191 3.19 -13.51 10.64
CA ARG A 191 4.06 -12.99 11.70
C ARG A 191 5.35 -12.36 11.16
N ASP A 192 5.97 -12.99 10.17
CA ASP A 192 7.19 -12.51 9.52
C ASP A 192 7.00 -11.15 8.83
N GLN A 193 5.77 -10.86 8.36
CA GLN A 193 5.44 -9.61 7.70
C GLN A 193 4.95 -8.52 8.68
N VAL A 194 4.29 -8.91 9.77
CA VAL A 194 3.67 -7.96 10.70
C VAL A 194 4.62 -7.55 11.82
N SER A 195 5.39 -8.49 12.37
CA SER A 195 6.31 -8.23 13.49
C SER A 195 7.33 -7.10 13.27
N PRO A 196 7.84 -6.81 12.06
CA PRO A 196 8.81 -5.72 11.86
C PRO A 196 8.27 -4.31 12.19
N PHE A 197 6.95 -4.14 12.27
CA PHE A 197 6.31 -2.86 12.58
C PHE A 197 6.08 -2.61 14.07
N PHE A 198 6.34 -3.62 14.91
CA PHE A 198 6.20 -3.54 16.36
C PHE A 198 7.58 -3.55 17.01
N ASP A 199 7.72 -2.86 18.15
CA ASP A 199 8.99 -2.83 18.89
C ASP A 199 9.27 -4.17 19.60
N ASP A 200 8.21 -4.79 20.12
CA ASP A 200 8.26 -6.08 20.81
C ASP A 200 7.04 -6.93 20.42
N TRP A 201 7.21 -7.71 19.35
CA TRP A 201 6.17 -8.61 18.88
C TRP A 201 5.82 -9.73 19.90
N PRO A 202 6.78 -10.40 20.56
CA PRO A 202 6.46 -11.34 21.63
C PRO A 202 5.55 -10.76 22.73
N ALA A 203 5.77 -9.53 23.18
CA ALA A 203 4.88 -8.88 24.15
C ALA A 203 3.46 -8.66 23.60
N VAL A 204 3.35 -8.32 22.31
CA VAL A 204 2.05 -8.22 21.61
C VAL A 204 1.34 -9.58 21.58
N GLU A 205 2.05 -10.67 21.25
CA GLU A 205 1.49 -12.02 21.23
C GLU A 205 0.94 -12.44 22.61
N GLU A 206 1.69 -12.20 23.68
CA GLU A 206 1.23 -12.50 25.05
C GLU A 206 0.00 -11.69 25.43
N LYS A 207 -0.03 -10.40 25.08
CA LYS A 207 -1.21 -9.55 25.30
C LYS A 207 -2.43 -10.08 24.56
N LEU A 208 -2.27 -10.49 23.30
CA LEU A 208 -3.34 -11.06 22.49
C LEU A 208 -3.83 -12.39 23.07
N LYS A 209 -2.95 -13.28 23.54
CA LYS A 209 -3.34 -14.54 24.18
C LYS A 209 -4.25 -14.30 25.39
N VAL A 210 -3.89 -13.36 26.27
CA VAL A 210 -4.70 -13.01 27.44
C VAL A 210 -6.05 -12.45 27.00
N MET A 211 -6.06 -11.48 26.08
CA MET A 211 -7.28 -10.83 25.59
C MET A 211 -8.24 -11.81 24.88
N LEU A 212 -7.71 -12.76 24.10
CA LEU A 212 -8.48 -13.70 23.30
C LEU A 212 -8.83 -15.02 24.03
N SER A 213 -8.44 -15.13 25.30
CA SER A 213 -8.78 -16.27 26.18
C SER A 213 -10.14 -16.13 26.88
N GLY A 214 -10.79 -14.97 26.76
CA GLY A 214 -12.10 -14.70 27.36
C GLY A 214 -13.25 -15.48 26.70
N ASN A 215 -14.33 -15.69 27.45
CA ASN A 215 -15.53 -16.41 26.98
C ASN A 215 -16.48 -15.55 26.13
N GLU A 216 -16.36 -14.23 26.19
CA GLU A 216 -17.18 -13.28 25.43
C GLU A 216 -16.24 -12.41 24.59
N LEU A 217 -15.95 -12.86 23.37
CA LEU A 217 -15.17 -12.11 22.39
C LEU A 217 -16.11 -11.28 21.52
N THR A 218 -15.67 -10.08 21.16
CA THR A 218 -16.31 -9.32 20.07
C THR A 218 -16.11 -10.04 18.73
N PRO A 219 -16.98 -9.83 17.73
CA PRO A 219 -16.78 -10.40 16.39
C PRO A 219 -15.40 -10.09 15.80
N GLU A 220 -14.87 -8.89 16.05
CA GLU A 220 -13.53 -8.46 15.66
C GLU A 220 -12.43 -9.29 16.32
N GLN A 221 -12.57 -9.58 17.61
CA GLN A 221 -11.63 -10.42 18.37
C GLN A 221 -11.71 -11.89 17.95
N GLU A 222 -12.90 -12.41 17.65
CA GLU A 222 -13.04 -13.76 17.09
C GLU A 222 -12.35 -13.88 15.74
N ALA A 223 -12.58 -12.92 14.83
CA ALA A 223 -11.93 -12.89 13.53
C ALA A 223 -10.41 -12.78 13.65
N LEU A 224 -9.92 -11.96 14.60
CA LEU A 224 -8.50 -11.83 14.89
C LEU A 224 -7.91 -13.14 15.42
N LYS A 225 -8.60 -13.82 16.34
CA LYS A 225 -8.19 -15.12 16.87
C LYS A 225 -8.04 -16.15 15.76
N THR A 226 -9.05 -16.31 14.92
CA THR A 226 -8.99 -17.23 13.76
C THR A 226 -7.85 -16.87 12.81
N ALA A 227 -7.58 -15.58 12.58
CA ALA A 227 -6.48 -15.16 11.71
C ALA A 227 -5.09 -15.45 12.30
N LEU A 228 -4.94 -15.43 13.63
CA LEU A 228 -3.70 -15.82 14.30
C LEU A 228 -3.48 -17.34 14.23
N GLU A 229 -4.53 -18.13 14.44
CA GLU A 229 -4.49 -19.60 14.34
C GLU A 229 -4.19 -20.12 12.92
N ASN A 230 -4.39 -19.27 11.90
CA ASN A 230 -4.09 -19.60 10.50
C ASN A 230 -2.62 -19.33 10.10
N ASP A 231 -1.78 -18.80 10.99
CA ASP A 231 -0.35 -18.63 10.72
C ASP A 231 0.51 -19.85 11.12
N ASP A 232 -0.08 -20.76 11.92
CA ASP A 232 0.53 -22.03 12.38
C ASP A 232 0.48 -23.15 11.31
#